data_AF-A0A645ALW4-F1
#
_entry.id   AF-A0A645ALW4-F1
#
_cell.length_a   1.000
_cell.length_b   1.000
_cell.length_c   1.000
_cell.angle_alpha   90.00
_cell.angle_beta   90.00
_cell.angle_gamma   90.00
#
_symmetry.space_group_name_H-M   'P 1'
#
loop_
_entity.id
_entity.type
_entity.pdbx_description
1 polymer ?
#
loop_
_entity_poly.entity_id
_entity_poly.type
_entity_poly.pdbx_seq_one_letter_code
_entity_poly.pdbx_strand_id
1 'polypeptide(L)' 'MPFVLLADPELLAIKAYDVWQEKKLYGKVSMGVVRTTYIINEQGVIEKVMPKVKPDTNAADILTYLKNK' A
#
# COMPACT_ATOMS: atom_id res chain seq x y z
N MET A 1 2.87 17.78 7.56
CA MET A 1 3.02 16.92 6.37
C MET A 1 2.28 17.58 5.22
N PRO A 2 2.89 17.85 4.06
CA PRO A 2 2.25 18.58 2.97
C PRO A 2 1.50 17.66 1.98
N PHE A 3 0.71 16.71 2.49
CA PHE A 3 -0.09 15.80 1.66
C PHE A 3 -1.33 15.30 2.41
N VAL A 4 -2.31 14.79 1.66
CA VAL A 4 -3.60 14.31 2.18
C VAL A 4 -3.46 12.90 2.78
N LEU A 5 -4.08 12.69 3.94
CA LEU A 5 -4.30 11.37 4.52
C LEU A 5 -5.79 11.03 4.42
N LEU A 6 -6.09 9.91 3.78
CA LEU A 6 -7.46 9.41 3.67
C LEU A 6 -7.79 8.54 4.88
N ALA A 7 -8.95 8.78 5.50
CA ALA A 7 -9.56 7.86 6.45
C ALA A 7 -10.48 6.90 5.69
N ASP A 8 -10.31 5.59 5.88
CA ASP A 8 -11.14 4.54 5.26
C ASP A 8 -11.76 3.63 6.35
N PRO A 9 -12.63 4.16 7.24
CA PRO A 9 -13.19 3.38 8.33
C PRO A 9 -14.11 2.23 7.86
N GLU A 10 -14.73 2.36 6.67
CA GLU A 10 -15.56 1.32 6.04
C GLU A 10 -14.75 0.26 5.28
N LEU A 11 -13.42 0.43 5.18
CA LEU A 11 -12.48 -0.46 4.48
C LEU A 11 -12.76 -0.61 2.97
N LEU A 12 -13.39 0.38 2.34
CA LEU A 12 -13.77 0.30 0.92
C LEU A 12 -12.53 0.27 0.03
N ALA A 13 -11.61 1.21 0.22
CA ALA A 13 -10.38 1.26 -0.55
C ALA A 13 -9.45 0.10 -0.15
N ILE A 14 -9.30 -0.15 1.15
CA ILE A 14 -8.48 -1.25 1.68
C ILE A 14 -8.84 -2.61 1.07
N LYS A 15 -10.14 -2.88 0.85
CA LYS A 15 -10.59 -4.10 0.17
C LYS A 15 -10.43 -4.02 -1.34
N ALA A 16 -10.77 -2.89 -1.96
CA ALA A 16 -10.66 -2.71 -3.42
C ALA A 16 -9.21 -2.89 -3.93
N TYR A 17 -8.22 -2.50 -3.13
CA TYR A 17 -6.81 -2.69 -3.43
C TYR A 17 -6.24 -4.06 -2.99
N ASP A 18 -7.06 -4.97 -2.45
CA ASP A 18 -6.65 -6.31 -2.01
C ASP A 18 -5.51 -6.31 -0.95
N VAL A 19 -5.48 -5.27 -0.10
CA VAL A 19 -4.49 -5.16 0.99
C VAL A 19 -5.01 -5.69 2.32
N TRP A 20 -6.28 -6.11 2.39
CA TRP A 20 -6.89 -6.73 3.56
C TRP A 20 -6.66 -8.24 3.55
N GLN A 21 -5.58 -8.71 4.19
CA GLN A 21 -5.17 -10.11 4.11
C GLN A 21 -5.19 -10.80 5.47
N GLU A 22 -5.32 -12.12 5.43
CA GLU A 22 -5.21 -12.98 6.62
C GLU A 22 -3.78 -12.96 7.17
N LYS A 23 -3.68 -12.78 8.49
CA LYS A 23 -2.46 -12.88 9.27
C LYS A 23 -2.65 -13.99 10.31
N LYS A 24 -1.82 -15.02 10.19
CA LYS A 24 -1.74 -16.10 11.17
C LYS A 24 -0.67 -15.75 12.21
N LEU A 25 -1.09 -15.44 13.43
CA LEU A 25 -0.20 -15.13 14.53
C LEU A 25 -0.48 -16.10 15.68
N TYR A 26 0.50 -16.91 16.06
CA TYR A 26 0.41 -17.85 17.20
C TYR A 26 -0.86 -18.72 17.19
N GLY A 27 -1.21 -19.30 16.04
CA GLY A 27 -2.38 -20.16 15.87
C GLY A 27 -3.72 -19.42 15.75
N LYS A 28 -3.76 -18.10 15.94
CA LYS A 28 -4.95 -17.27 15.68
C LYS A 28 -4.90 -16.69 14.28
N VAL A 29 -6.02 -16.76 13.56
CA VAL A 29 -6.21 -16.09 12.27
C VAL A 29 -6.88 -14.74 12.54
N SER A 30 -6.30 -13.66 12.03
CA SER A 30 -6.82 -12.30 12.12
C SER A 30 -6.66 -11.62 10.78
N MET A 31 -7.57 -10.72 10.43
CA MET A 31 -7.39 -9.89 9.23
C MET A 31 -6.62 -8.63 9.57
N GLY A 32 -5.78 -8.18 8.65
CA GLY A 32 -5.08 -6.90 8.82
C GLY A 32 -4.56 -6.33 7.51
N VAL A 33 -4.38 -5.02 7.49
CA VAL A 33 -3.78 -4.33 6.34
C VAL A 33 -2.34 -4.80 6.16
N VAL A 34 -2.00 -5.21 4.94
CA VAL A 34 -0.63 -5.42 4.48
C VAL A 34 -0.12 -4.12 3.89
N ARG A 35 0.96 -3.58 4.46
CA ARG A 35 1.55 -2.32 3.99
C ARG A 35 2.02 -2.48 2.54
N THR A 36 1.38 -1.74 1.65
CA THR A 36 1.59 -1.80 0.21
C THR A 36 1.56 -0.38 -0.34
N THR A 37 2.42 -0.08 -1.30
CA THR A 37 2.38 1.17 -2.05
C THR A 37 1.98 0.90 -3.49
N TYR A 38 1.07 1.69 -4.01
CA TYR A 38 0.65 1.67 -5.41
C TYR A 38 1.10 2.98 -6.06
N ILE A 39 1.61 2.88 -7.28
CA ILE A 39 1.90 4.03 -8.14
C ILE A 39 0.90 3.99 -9.28
N ILE A 40 0.16 5.08 -9.45
CA ILE A 40 -0.95 5.21 -10.39
C ILE A 40 -0.62 6.39 -11.30
N ASN A 41 -0.80 6.23 -12.61
CA ASN A 41 -0.58 7.32 -13.56
C ASN A 41 -1.79 8.23 -13.73
N GLU A 42 -1.61 9.25 -14.57
CA GLU A 42 -2.64 10.25 -14.88
C GLU A 42 -3.89 9.66 -15.54
N GLN A 43 -3.78 8.48 -16.16
CA GLN A 43 -4.90 7.76 -16.76
C GLN A 43 -5.62 6.84 -15.74
N GLY A 44 -5.21 6.85 -14.47
CA GLY A 44 -5.80 6.03 -13.42
C GLY A 44 -5.36 4.56 -13.45
N VAL A 45 -4.31 4.23 -14.20
CA VAL A 45 -3.77 2.86 -14.30
C VAL A 45 -2.69 2.64 -13.24
N ILE A 46 -2.76 1.51 -12.53
CA ILE A 46 -1.71 1.08 -11.60
C ILE A 46 -0.49 0.66 -12.41
N GLU A 47 0.58 1.45 -12.35
CA GLU A 47 1.84 1.18 -13.04
C GLU A 47 2.78 0.28 -12.23
N LYS A 48 2.69 0.38 -10.89
CA LYS A 48 3.55 -0.39 -9.99
C LYS A 48 2.83 -0.70 -8.69
N VAL A 49 3.02 -1.94 -8.23
CA VAL A 49 2.61 -2.41 -6.91
C VAL A 49 3.86 -2.80 -6.12
N MET A 50 3.96 -2.32 -4.89
CA MET A 50 5.07 -2.61 -3.96
C MET A 50 4.48 -3.19 -2.66
N PRO A 51 4.27 -4.51 -2.56
CA PRO A 51 3.72 -5.14 -1.37
C PRO A 51 4.77 -5.38 -0.28
N LYS A 52 4.33 -5.45 0.98
CA LYS A 52 5.16 -5.77 2.16
C LYS A 52 6.38 -4.84 2.34
N VAL A 53 6.21 -3.56 2.03
CA VAL A 53 7.30 -2.58 2.08
C VAL A 53 7.69 -2.23 3.52
N LYS A 54 8.98 -1.92 3.72
CA LYS A 54 9.51 -1.44 4.99
C LYS A 54 9.31 0.07 5.10
N PRO A 55 8.87 0.60 6.25
CA PRO A 55 8.59 2.03 6.41
C PRO A 55 9.83 2.89 6.14
N ASP A 56 11.01 2.38 6.53
CA ASP A 56 12.26 3.16 6.52
C ASP A 56 12.84 3.34 5.11
N THR A 57 12.56 2.43 4.17
CA THR A 57 13.14 2.44 2.82
C THR A 57 12.15 2.83 1.73
N ASN A 58 10.85 2.58 1.96
CA ASN A 58 9.82 2.69 0.92
C ASN A 58 9.81 4.04 0.19
N ALA A 59 10.00 5.16 0.91
CA ALA A 59 10.03 6.48 0.29
C ALA A 59 11.20 6.63 -0.71
N ALA A 60 12.38 6.13 -0.36
CA ALA A 60 13.56 6.16 -1.25
C ALA A 60 13.38 5.21 -2.45
N ASP A 61 12.77 4.04 -2.23
CA ASP A 61 12.46 3.08 -3.28
C ASP A 61 11.50 3.67 -4.33
N ILE A 62 10.45 4.36 -3.89
CA ILE A 62 9.49 5.07 -4.75
C ILE A 62 10.19 6.18 -5.53
N LEU A 63 11.00 7.01 -4.87
CA LEU A 63 11.74 8.10 -5.54
C LEU A 63 12.70 7.56 -6.60
N THR A 64 13.38 6.45 -6.32
CA THR A 64 14.30 5.80 -7.27
C THR A 64 13.54 5.27 -8.48
N TYR A 65 12.39 4.62 -8.26
CA TYR A 65 11.52 4.16 -9.34
C TYR A 65 11.04 5.32 -10.23
N LEU A 66 10.58 6.42 -9.63
CA LEU A 66 10.06 7.58 -10.37
C LEU A 66 11.15 8.31 -11.17
N LYS A 67 12.41 8.32 -10.71
CA LYS A 67 13.54 8.95 -11.42
C LYS A 67 14.07 8.13 -12.59
N ASN A 68 13.92 6.80 -12.52
CA ASN A 68 14.39 5.87 -13.54
C ASN A 68 13.32 5.53 -14.58
N LYS A 69 12.14 6.16 -14.48
CA LYS A 69 11.06 6.11 -15.45
C LYS A 69 11.31 7.15 -16.53
#